data_AF-A0A538RCW1-F1
#
_entry.id   AF-A0A538RCW1-F1
#
_cell.length_a   1.000
_cell.length_b   1.000
_cell.length_c   1.000
_cell.angle_alpha   90.00
_cell.angle_beta   90.00
_cell.angle_gamma   90.00
#
_symmetry.space_group_name_H-M   'P 1'
#
loop_
_entity.id
_entity.type
_entity.pdbx_description
1 polymer ?
#
loop_
_entity_poly.entity_id
_entity_poly.type
_entity_poly.pdbx_seq_one_letter_code
_entity_poly.pdbx_strand_id
1 'polypeptide(L)'
;MRFLGTVLLLLGFPSTACSGTPSPSSQIERPAVHLPSVTLPGYVVKRAKNVTHALVLVHGITGDGKSSWTSQNGTYWPTLMGNDPTFGDFDIYVYEYPTRLFGECLAISDLTNNMRTHLRSDSVFEDHEQVVFLAHSMGGLVVRQFLLRNRETIDKVPLLIFFATPSAGSRKANAAHLLPTCAQVEDLRTLDVNSYLKAQHSDWFSSGFQERTTSYCAVETESSGGSLTVDRSSATLLCTRDPLA
;
A
#
# COMPACT_ATOMS: atom_id res chain seq x y z
N MET A 1 -60.41 23.73 1.91
CA MET A 1 -61.70 23.67 2.65
C MET A 1 -61.68 22.48 3.60
N ARG A 2 -62.40 22.56 4.73
CA ARG A 2 -62.51 21.51 5.76
C ARG A 2 -63.64 20.51 5.45
N PHE A 3 -63.56 19.31 6.02
CA PHE A 3 -64.61 18.41 6.60
C PHE A 3 -63.96 17.01 6.72
N LEU A 4 -63.74 16.31 7.85
CA LEU A 4 -64.20 16.29 9.26
C LEU A 4 -65.40 15.34 9.56
N GLY A 5 -65.17 14.39 10.49
CA GLY A 5 -66.04 13.26 10.89
C GLY A 5 -65.39 11.90 10.54
N THR A 6 -65.38 10.82 11.35
CA THR A 6 -66.04 10.43 12.63
C THR A 6 -65.17 9.25 13.20
N VAL A 7 -64.60 9.21 14.42
CA VAL A 7 -65.19 8.93 15.77
C VAL A 7 -65.76 7.47 15.83
N LEU A 8 -65.50 6.53 16.78
CA LEU A 8 -65.30 6.55 18.25
C LEU A 8 -64.70 5.18 18.77
N LEU A 9 -63.75 5.18 19.75
CA LEU A 9 -63.53 4.25 20.93
C LEU A 9 -63.48 2.68 20.78
N LEU A 10 -62.99 1.83 21.74
CA LEU A 10 -62.61 1.91 23.18
C LEU A 10 -61.78 0.66 23.68
N LEU A 11 -61.21 0.74 24.91
CA LEU A 11 -60.64 -0.34 25.80
C LEU A 11 -59.31 -0.98 25.34
N GLY A 12 -58.33 -1.41 26.14
CA GLY A 12 -58.11 -1.58 27.61
C GLY A 12 -57.23 -2.85 27.81
N PHE A 13 -56.25 -3.03 28.72
CA PHE A 13 -55.77 -2.35 29.95
C PHE A 13 -54.21 -2.51 30.08
N PRO A 14 -53.51 -1.86 31.03
CA PRO A 14 -52.02 -1.83 31.07
C PRO A 14 -51.35 -2.91 31.96
N SER A 15 -50.07 -3.15 31.66
CA SER A 15 -48.98 -3.65 32.55
C SER A 15 -49.06 -5.05 33.19
N THR A 16 -48.09 -5.90 32.85
CA THR A 16 -47.03 -6.35 33.80
C THR A 16 -45.90 -7.10 33.07
N ALA A 17 -44.70 -7.07 33.64
CA ALA A 17 -43.47 -7.57 33.00
C ALA A 17 -43.20 -9.05 33.29
N CYS A 18 -42.57 -9.74 32.33
CA CYS A 18 -41.81 -10.96 32.59
C CYS A 18 -40.36 -10.76 32.10
N SER A 19 -39.43 -10.77 33.06
CA SER A 19 -38.01 -10.60 32.82
C SER A 19 -37.40 -11.85 32.20
N GLY A 20 -37.06 -11.79 30.91
CA GLY A 20 -36.22 -12.80 30.25
C GLY A 20 -34.77 -12.34 30.21
N THR A 21 -33.90 -12.91 31.03
CA THR A 21 -32.45 -12.71 30.92
C THR A 21 -31.89 -13.45 29.70
N PRO A 22 -31.23 -12.78 28.76
CA PRO A 22 -30.46 -13.46 27.72
C PRO A 22 -29.20 -14.07 28.35
N SER A 23 -28.96 -15.35 28.11
CA SER A 23 -27.67 -15.98 28.43
C SER A 23 -26.53 -15.26 27.67
N PRO A 24 -25.33 -15.12 28.25
CA PRO A 24 -24.21 -14.53 27.55
C PRO A 24 -23.76 -15.47 26.43
N SER A 25 -24.07 -15.11 25.18
CA SER A 25 -23.35 -15.64 24.02
C SER A 25 -21.87 -15.35 24.21
N SER A 26 -21.03 -16.37 24.25
CA SER A 26 -19.58 -16.19 24.29
C SER A 26 -19.11 -15.51 23.02
N GLN A 27 -19.02 -14.18 23.04
CA GLN A 27 -18.32 -13.41 22.02
C GLN A 27 -16.87 -13.90 22.03
N ILE A 28 -16.46 -14.57 20.95
CA ILE A 28 -15.04 -14.83 20.71
C ILE A 28 -14.43 -13.48 20.41
N GLU A 29 -13.89 -12.84 21.45
CA GLU A 29 -13.21 -11.56 21.34
C GLU A 29 -11.96 -11.76 20.48
N ARG A 30 -12.12 -11.53 19.16
CA ARG A 30 -11.00 -11.51 18.22
C ARG A 30 -10.03 -10.47 18.74
N PRO A 31 -8.77 -10.81 19.06
CA PRO A 31 -7.84 -9.86 19.64
C PRO A 31 -7.70 -8.68 18.68
N ALA A 32 -8.15 -7.51 19.12
CA ALA A 32 -7.95 -6.28 18.38
C ALA A 32 -6.44 -6.06 18.31
N VAL A 33 -5.87 -6.22 17.12
CA VAL A 33 -4.44 -5.94 16.86
C VAL A 33 -4.27 -4.44 16.99
N HIS A 34 -3.97 -3.99 18.21
CA HIS A 34 -3.73 -2.58 18.49
C HIS A 34 -2.57 -2.12 17.60
N LEU A 35 -2.80 -1.07 16.80
CA LEU A 35 -1.76 -0.45 16.00
C LEU A 35 -0.62 -0.06 16.96
N PRO A 36 0.59 -0.66 16.83
CA PRO A 36 1.67 -0.30 17.72
C PRO A 36 2.02 1.17 17.54
N SER A 37 2.50 1.82 18.60
CA SER A 37 2.95 3.22 18.60
C SER A 37 4.29 3.38 17.87
N VAL A 38 4.33 2.95 16.61
CA VAL A 38 5.49 3.02 15.72
C VAL A 38 5.59 4.43 15.15
N THR A 39 6.77 5.01 15.26
CA THR A 39 7.19 6.18 14.49
C THR A 39 7.61 5.70 13.10
N LEU A 40 6.98 6.24 12.06
CA LEU A 40 7.29 5.93 10.66
C LEU A 40 7.94 7.14 9.97
N PRO A 41 8.74 6.94 8.90
CA PRO A 41 9.30 5.66 8.44
C PRO A 41 10.19 4.99 9.50
N GLY A 42 10.26 3.66 9.48
CA GLY A 42 11.08 2.91 10.45
C GLY A 42 10.76 1.42 10.53
N TYR A 43 11.49 0.72 11.41
CA TYR A 43 11.22 -0.69 11.72
C TYR A 43 9.95 -0.83 12.57
N VAL A 44 8.95 -1.56 12.05
CA VAL A 44 7.85 -2.10 12.86
C VAL A 44 8.33 -3.32 13.65
N VAL A 45 9.26 -4.09 13.07
CA VAL A 45 9.94 -5.21 13.71
C VAL A 45 11.44 -5.08 13.47
N LYS A 46 12.22 -4.92 14.54
CA LYS A 46 13.67 -5.09 14.55
C LYS A 46 13.99 -6.21 15.53
N ARG A 47 14.53 -7.30 15.03
CA ARG A 47 14.87 -8.52 15.77
C ARG A 47 16.28 -8.39 16.36
N ALA A 48 16.65 -9.36 17.20
CA ALA A 48 17.99 -9.41 17.78
C ALA A 48 19.06 -9.80 16.73
N LYS A 49 20.33 -9.74 17.12
CA LYS A 49 21.47 -10.08 16.25
C LYS A 49 21.30 -11.43 15.54
N ASN A 50 21.79 -11.50 14.30
CA ASN A 50 21.74 -12.63 13.34
C ASN A 50 20.53 -12.66 12.39
N VAL A 51 19.70 -11.63 12.36
CA VAL A 51 18.74 -11.41 11.26
C VAL A 51 19.43 -10.63 10.14
N THR A 52 19.47 -11.23 8.95
CA THR A 52 20.20 -10.73 7.78
C THR A 52 19.28 -10.38 6.60
N HIS A 53 17.96 -10.50 6.76
CA HIS A 53 16.99 -10.15 5.73
C HIS A 53 16.07 -9.01 6.20
N ALA A 54 15.75 -8.07 5.32
CA ALA A 54 14.78 -7.01 5.55
C ALA A 54 13.62 -7.09 4.56
N LEU A 55 12.40 -6.87 5.04
CA LEU A 55 11.20 -6.66 4.24
C LEU A 55 10.81 -5.19 4.35
N VAL A 56 10.94 -4.44 3.25
CA VAL A 56 10.62 -3.02 3.15
C VAL A 56 9.25 -2.85 2.49
N LEU A 57 8.26 -2.44 3.26
CA LEU A 57 6.94 -2.09 2.75
C LEU A 57 6.89 -0.62 2.32
N VAL A 58 6.40 -0.35 1.10
CA VAL A 58 6.31 1.01 0.52
C VAL A 58 4.88 1.29 0.07
N HIS A 59 4.21 2.23 0.73
CA HIS A 59 2.79 2.48 0.52
C HIS A 59 2.44 3.14 -0.83
N GLY A 60 1.15 3.12 -1.15
CA GLY A 60 0.56 3.84 -2.28
C GLY A 60 0.15 5.26 -1.91
N ILE A 61 -0.39 6.01 -2.87
CA ILE A 61 -0.59 7.45 -2.67
C ILE A 61 -1.91 7.86 -1.98
N THR A 62 -2.88 6.96 -1.90
CA THR A 62 -4.17 7.21 -1.23
C THR A 62 -4.12 7.00 0.28
N GLY A 63 -2.95 6.68 0.83
CA GLY A 63 -2.72 6.46 2.25
C GLY A 63 -1.28 6.74 2.67
N ASP A 64 -0.94 6.22 3.84
CA ASP A 64 0.32 6.39 4.57
C ASP A 64 0.88 5.01 4.97
N GLY A 65 1.96 4.99 5.77
CA GLY A 65 2.61 3.77 6.24
C GLY A 65 1.75 2.92 7.19
N LYS A 66 0.67 3.45 7.76
CA LYS A 66 -0.29 2.71 8.60
C LYS A 66 -1.54 2.34 7.81
N SER A 67 -2.21 3.33 7.22
CA SER A 67 -3.51 3.14 6.56
C SER A 67 -3.44 2.21 5.35
N SER A 68 -2.37 2.28 4.56
CA SER A 68 -2.21 1.44 3.36
C SER A 68 -1.98 -0.05 3.66
N TRP A 69 -1.58 -0.37 4.89
CA TRP A 69 -1.29 -1.74 5.33
C TRP A 69 -2.21 -2.20 6.46
N THR A 70 -3.32 -1.49 6.71
CA THR A 70 -4.34 -1.87 7.69
C THR A 70 -5.61 -2.31 6.97
N SER A 71 -6.03 -3.56 7.16
CA SER A 71 -7.29 -4.05 6.59
C SER A 71 -8.51 -3.47 7.30
N GLN A 72 -9.70 -3.55 6.68
CA GLN A 72 -10.95 -2.95 7.17
C GLN A 72 -11.34 -3.35 8.61
N ASN A 73 -10.86 -4.49 9.11
CA ASN A 73 -11.05 -4.98 10.48
C ASN A 73 -10.00 -4.46 11.48
N GLY A 74 -9.15 -3.50 11.10
CA GLY A 74 -8.09 -2.92 11.92
C GLY A 74 -6.79 -3.75 12.01
N THR A 75 -6.66 -4.86 11.28
CA THR A 75 -5.42 -5.67 11.32
C THR A 75 -4.31 -5.02 10.48
N TYR A 76 -3.23 -4.61 11.15
CA TYR A 76 -2.04 -4.06 10.51
C TYR A 76 -1.08 -5.17 10.04
N TRP A 77 -0.89 -5.29 8.72
CA TRP A 77 -0.14 -6.37 8.08
C TRP A 77 1.33 -6.49 8.55
N PRO A 78 2.12 -5.41 8.72
CA PRO A 78 3.47 -5.51 9.25
C PRO A 78 3.57 -6.15 10.64
N THR A 79 2.60 -5.89 11.53
CA THR A 79 2.52 -6.58 12.83
C THR A 79 2.10 -8.04 12.67
N LEU A 80 1.18 -8.34 11.75
CA LEU A 80 0.75 -9.71 11.46
C LEU A 80 1.94 -10.55 10.94
N MET A 81 2.66 -10.05 9.94
CA MET A 81 3.90 -10.64 9.43
C MET A 81 4.95 -10.80 10.53
N GLY A 82 5.12 -9.79 11.39
CA GLY A 82 6.08 -9.82 12.50
C GLY A 82 5.88 -10.97 13.49
N ASN A 83 4.62 -11.38 13.67
CA ASN A 83 4.19 -12.47 14.54
C ASN A 83 4.09 -13.84 13.83
N ASP A 84 4.20 -13.88 12.50
CA ASP A 84 4.14 -15.11 11.70
C ASP A 84 5.55 -15.73 11.60
N PRO A 85 5.75 -17.01 11.99
CA PRO A 85 7.06 -17.68 11.90
C PRO A 85 7.67 -17.69 10.49
N THR A 86 6.87 -17.55 9.43
CA THR A 86 7.30 -17.46 8.03
C THR A 86 8.21 -16.25 7.77
N PHE A 87 8.10 -15.19 8.59
CA PHE A 87 8.96 -13.99 8.55
C PHE A 87 9.88 -13.91 9.78
N GLY A 88 10.19 -15.06 10.40
CA GLY A 88 11.04 -15.13 11.60
C GLY A 88 12.49 -14.67 11.38
N ASP A 89 12.97 -14.74 10.14
CA ASP A 89 14.29 -14.33 9.66
C ASP A 89 14.29 -12.94 8.98
N PHE A 90 13.16 -12.21 9.02
CA PHE A 90 13.03 -10.86 8.47
C PHE A 90 12.87 -9.80 9.56
N ASP A 91 13.63 -8.71 9.43
CA ASP A 91 13.26 -7.40 9.98
C ASP A 91 12.23 -6.74 9.07
N ILE A 92 11.24 -6.07 9.66
CA ILE A 92 10.12 -5.47 8.92
C ILE A 92 10.19 -3.97 9.04
N TYR A 93 10.55 -3.33 7.92
CA TYR A 93 10.65 -1.89 7.77
C TYR A 93 9.45 -1.36 6.98
N VAL A 94 8.87 -0.26 7.42
CA VAL A 94 7.81 0.45 6.68
C VAL A 94 8.35 1.82 6.32
N TYR A 95 8.51 2.06 5.01
CA TYR A 95 8.83 3.37 4.49
C TYR A 95 7.55 4.16 4.25
N GLU A 96 7.48 5.33 4.89
CA GLU A 96 6.41 6.31 4.80
C GLU A 96 6.92 7.61 4.17
N TYR A 97 6.11 8.23 3.33
CA TYR A 97 6.37 9.51 2.69
C TYR A 97 5.08 10.34 2.59
N PRO A 98 5.15 11.68 2.58
CA PRO A 98 3.97 12.52 2.63
C PRO A 98 3.15 12.46 1.33
N THR A 99 1.89 12.06 1.46
CA THR A 99 0.90 11.86 0.38
C THR A 99 -0.20 12.92 0.44
N ARG A 100 0.11 14.16 0.04
CA ARG A 100 -0.87 15.26 0.04
C ARG A 100 -1.73 15.24 -1.23
N LEU A 101 -2.95 14.71 -1.13
CA LEU A 101 -3.94 14.79 -2.21
C LEU A 101 -4.37 16.23 -2.56
N PHE A 102 -4.12 17.21 -1.68
CA PHE A 102 -4.49 18.62 -1.85
C PHE A 102 -3.38 19.59 -1.36
N GLY A 103 -2.20 19.55 -1.98
CA GLY A 103 -1.11 20.47 -1.70
C GLY A 103 0.08 20.28 -2.64
N GLU A 104 1.19 20.99 -2.38
CA GLU A 104 2.46 20.76 -3.09
C GLU A 104 2.88 19.29 -2.92
N CYS A 105 2.77 18.53 -4.01
CA CYS A 105 3.20 17.14 -4.08
C CYS A 105 4.72 17.09 -4.26
N LEU A 106 5.36 16.04 -3.73
CA LEU A 106 6.77 15.76 -4.02
C LEU A 106 6.88 15.01 -5.35
N ALA A 107 7.87 15.37 -6.18
CA ALA A 107 8.17 14.57 -7.37
C ALA A 107 8.70 13.19 -6.95
N ILE A 108 8.52 12.16 -7.78
CA ILE A 108 9.00 10.80 -7.47
C ILE A 108 10.53 10.78 -7.29
N SER A 109 11.27 11.72 -7.90
CA SER A 109 12.70 11.97 -7.62
C SER A 109 12.98 12.37 -6.17
N ASP A 110 12.13 13.19 -5.58
CA ASP A 110 12.31 13.71 -4.22
C ASP A 110 11.92 12.64 -3.20
N LEU A 111 10.84 11.90 -3.48
CA LEU A 111 10.48 10.68 -2.76
C LEU A 111 11.60 9.63 -2.79
N THR A 112 12.30 9.51 -3.92
CA THR A 112 13.45 8.61 -4.07
C THR A 112 14.63 9.04 -3.18
N ASN A 113 14.93 10.34 -3.16
CA ASN A 113 15.99 10.90 -2.32
C ASN A 113 15.66 10.80 -0.82
N ASN A 114 14.39 11.00 -0.47
CA ASN A 114 13.90 10.79 0.90
C ASN A 114 14.02 9.31 1.30
N MET A 115 13.57 8.36 0.47
CA MET A 115 13.70 6.92 0.76
C MET A 115 15.15 6.51 0.95
N ARG A 116 16.06 6.97 0.08
CA ARG A 116 17.50 6.75 0.23
C ARG A 116 18.02 7.26 1.57
N THR A 117 17.56 8.43 2.00
CA THR A 117 18.00 9.04 3.27
C THR A 117 17.55 8.21 4.47
N HIS A 118 16.30 7.75 4.49
CA HIS A 118 15.77 6.92 5.57
C HIS A 118 16.40 5.52 5.61
N LEU A 119 16.43 4.81 4.49
CA LEU A 119 17.02 3.46 4.42
C LEU A 119 18.51 3.45 4.80
N ARG A 120 19.26 4.52 4.48
CA ARG A 120 20.66 4.70 4.92
C ARG A 120 20.79 5.10 6.40
N SER A 121 19.91 5.97 6.89
CA SER A 121 19.90 6.38 8.31
C SER A 121 19.66 5.19 9.24
N ASP A 122 18.82 4.26 8.79
CA ASP A 122 18.40 3.07 9.54
C ASP A 122 19.19 1.81 9.15
N SER A 123 20.34 1.99 8.49
CA SER A 123 21.29 0.94 8.07
C SER A 123 20.68 -0.24 7.30
N VAL A 124 19.60 -0.02 6.54
CA VAL A 124 18.81 -1.12 5.94
C VAL A 124 19.63 -1.93 4.92
N PHE A 125 20.52 -1.29 4.15
CA PHE A 125 21.38 -2.02 3.20
C PHE A 125 22.74 -2.41 3.78
N GLU A 126 23.10 -1.84 4.93
CA GLU A 126 24.34 -2.12 5.66
C GLU A 126 24.18 -3.34 6.58
N ASP A 127 23.07 -3.42 7.33
CA ASP A 127 22.79 -4.48 8.32
C ASP A 127 22.30 -5.80 7.70
N HIS A 128 21.75 -5.76 6.48
CA HIS A 128 21.10 -6.92 5.85
C HIS A 128 21.85 -7.37 4.58
N GLU A 129 21.90 -8.68 4.37
CA GLU A 129 22.42 -9.31 3.15
C GLU A 129 21.36 -9.30 2.04
N GLN A 130 20.07 -9.39 2.40
CA GLN A 130 18.95 -9.33 1.46
C GLN A 130 17.90 -8.31 1.90
N VAL A 131 17.38 -7.54 0.94
CA VAL A 131 16.33 -6.54 1.12
C VAL A 131 15.22 -6.82 0.09
N VAL A 132 14.07 -7.27 0.57
CA VAL A 132 12.88 -7.52 -0.23
C VAL A 132 11.98 -6.29 -0.19
N PHE A 133 11.49 -5.83 -1.34
CA PHE A 133 10.49 -4.75 -1.38
C PHE A 133 9.09 -5.29 -1.64
N LEU A 134 8.13 -4.81 -0.86
CA LEU A 134 6.70 -5.03 -1.07
C LEU A 134 6.05 -3.65 -1.22
N ALA A 135 5.63 -3.31 -2.43
CA ALA A 135 5.23 -1.95 -2.78
C ALA A 135 3.83 -1.90 -3.39
N HIS A 136 3.03 -0.93 -2.94
CA HIS A 136 1.65 -0.73 -3.41
C HIS A 136 1.51 0.51 -4.30
N SER A 137 0.79 0.39 -5.41
CA SER A 137 0.43 1.50 -6.31
C SER A 137 1.66 2.34 -6.69
N MET A 138 1.62 3.66 -6.48
CA MET A 138 2.75 4.57 -6.72
C MET A 138 4.04 4.17 -5.99
N GLY A 139 3.96 3.52 -4.83
CA GLY A 139 5.13 3.05 -4.09
C GLY A 139 6.05 2.15 -4.93
N GLY A 140 5.48 1.38 -5.87
CA GLY A 140 6.28 0.56 -6.78
C GLY A 140 7.12 1.40 -7.76
N LEU A 141 6.63 2.58 -8.15
CA LEU A 141 7.40 3.54 -8.97
C LEU A 141 8.53 4.18 -8.16
N VAL A 142 8.29 4.48 -6.88
CA VAL A 142 9.33 4.98 -5.96
C VAL A 142 10.44 3.94 -5.78
N VAL A 143 10.08 2.67 -5.55
CA VAL A 143 11.05 1.55 -5.44
C VAL A 143 11.86 1.40 -6.74
N ARG A 144 11.22 1.36 -7.91
CA ARG A 144 11.95 1.26 -9.19
C ARG A 144 12.87 2.44 -9.42
N GLN A 145 12.41 3.66 -9.14
CA GLN A 145 13.22 4.86 -9.30
C GLN A 145 14.43 4.87 -8.35
N PHE A 146 14.25 4.39 -7.12
CA PHE A 146 15.33 4.21 -6.15
C PHE A 146 16.38 3.23 -6.61
N LEU A 147 16.01 2.03 -7.05
CA LEU A 147 16.96 1.03 -7.55
C LEU A 147 17.72 1.54 -8.79
N LEU A 148 17.03 2.26 -9.68
CA LEU A 148 17.65 2.89 -10.86
C LEU A 148 18.67 3.98 -10.51
N ARG A 149 18.52 4.65 -9.36
CA ARG A 149 19.41 5.72 -8.86
C ARG A 149 20.51 5.23 -7.90
N ASN A 150 20.33 4.05 -7.30
CA ASN A 150 21.25 3.43 -6.33
C ASN A 150 21.55 2.01 -6.82
N ARG A 151 22.13 1.90 -8.02
CA ARG A 151 22.25 0.62 -8.75
C ARG A 151 23.06 -0.43 -7.99
N GLU A 152 23.97 0.00 -7.12
CA GLU A 152 24.76 -0.83 -6.21
C GLU A 152 23.91 -1.64 -5.21
N THR A 153 22.66 -1.23 -4.97
CA THR A 153 21.76 -1.92 -4.04
C THR A 153 21.10 -3.16 -4.64
N ILE A 154 21.01 -3.28 -5.99
CA ILE A 154 20.24 -4.36 -6.65
C ILE A 154 20.79 -5.76 -6.33
N ASP A 155 22.10 -5.86 -6.08
CA ASP A 155 22.81 -7.09 -5.67
C ASP A 155 22.24 -7.70 -4.38
N LYS A 156 21.67 -6.86 -3.50
CA LYS A 156 21.01 -7.27 -2.25
C LYS A 156 19.49 -7.40 -2.40
N VAL A 157 18.91 -7.22 -3.59
CA VAL A 157 17.45 -7.20 -3.79
C VAL A 157 17.03 -8.40 -4.64
N PRO A 158 16.88 -9.61 -4.04
CA PRO A 158 16.51 -10.81 -4.79
C PRO A 158 15.05 -10.82 -5.24
N LEU A 159 14.18 -10.05 -4.56
CA LEU A 159 12.73 -10.13 -4.71
C LEU A 159 12.05 -8.76 -4.61
N LEU A 160 11.15 -8.51 -5.55
CA LEU A 160 10.23 -7.36 -5.60
C LEU A 160 8.79 -7.86 -5.72
N ILE A 161 7.88 -7.29 -4.92
CA ILE A 161 6.44 -7.59 -4.97
C ILE A 161 5.70 -6.27 -5.21
N PHE A 162 4.98 -6.19 -6.33
CA PHE A 162 4.25 -5.00 -6.76
C PHE A 162 2.75 -5.24 -6.74
N PHE A 163 2.03 -4.61 -5.81
CA PHE A 163 0.57 -4.57 -5.79
C PHE A 163 0.08 -3.39 -6.62
N ALA A 164 -0.62 -3.65 -7.73
CA ALA A 164 -1.26 -2.64 -8.57
C ALA A 164 -0.35 -1.45 -8.94
N THR A 165 0.91 -1.66 -9.32
CA THR A 165 1.82 -0.56 -9.69
C THR A 165 1.60 -0.11 -11.14
N PRO A 166 1.15 1.15 -11.41
CA PRO A 166 0.85 1.61 -12.76
C PRO A 166 2.14 1.83 -13.58
N SER A 167 2.54 0.81 -14.37
CA SER A 167 3.84 0.77 -15.04
C SER A 167 3.79 1.17 -16.52
N ALA A 168 2.61 1.23 -17.13
CA ALA A 168 2.45 1.56 -18.55
C ALA A 168 2.13 3.05 -18.79
N GLY A 169 2.95 3.70 -19.63
CA GLY A 169 2.57 4.96 -20.28
C GLY A 169 1.52 4.75 -21.39
N SER A 170 0.82 5.82 -21.74
CA SER A 170 -0.46 5.82 -22.46
C SER A 170 -0.54 5.00 -23.76
N ARG A 171 -1.35 3.94 -23.68
CA ARG A 171 -2.32 3.55 -24.73
C ARG A 171 -3.76 3.43 -24.21
N LYS A 172 -3.95 3.30 -22.89
CA LYS A 172 -5.20 3.49 -22.16
C LYS A 172 -4.94 4.55 -21.10
N ALA A 173 -5.77 5.58 -21.00
CA ALA A 173 -5.48 6.77 -20.19
C ALA A 173 -5.63 6.55 -18.67
N ASN A 174 -6.19 5.41 -18.25
CA ASN A 174 -6.55 5.10 -16.87
C ASN A 174 -5.40 5.32 -15.88
N ALA A 175 -4.19 4.84 -16.21
CA ALA A 175 -3.02 4.92 -15.31
C ALA A 175 -2.60 6.35 -14.92
N ALA A 176 -2.91 7.36 -15.74
CA ALA A 176 -2.47 8.73 -15.49
C ALA A 176 -3.24 9.40 -14.35
N HIS A 177 -4.52 9.09 -14.12
CA HIS A 177 -5.31 9.68 -13.03
C HIS A 177 -4.98 9.10 -11.64
N LEU A 178 -4.24 7.99 -11.60
CA LEU A 178 -3.90 7.27 -10.36
C LEU A 178 -2.64 7.84 -9.67
N LEU A 179 -1.94 8.75 -10.37
CA LEU A 179 -0.74 9.44 -9.92
C LEU A 179 -0.98 10.95 -10.00
N PRO A 180 -1.22 11.65 -8.87
CA PRO A 180 -1.16 13.09 -8.88
C PRO A 180 0.31 13.52 -9.04
N THR A 181 0.54 14.40 -9.99
CA THR A 181 1.80 15.11 -10.16
C THR A 181 1.53 16.62 -10.16
N CYS A 182 2.56 17.40 -9.90
CA CYS A 182 2.49 18.79 -9.42
C CYS A 182 2.15 19.81 -10.53
N ALA A 183 1.29 19.47 -11.49
CA ALA A 183 0.98 20.29 -12.66
C ALA A 183 -0.43 20.88 -12.57
N GLN A 184 -0.54 22.21 -12.75
CA GLN A 184 -1.78 22.98 -12.67
C GLN A 184 -2.71 22.80 -13.89
N VAL A 185 -2.38 21.90 -14.83
CA VAL A 185 -3.11 21.66 -16.08
C VAL A 185 -3.17 20.16 -16.34
N GLU A 186 -4.38 19.61 -16.44
CA GLU A 186 -4.67 18.16 -16.54
C GLU A 186 -3.98 17.48 -17.75
N ASP A 187 -3.91 18.18 -18.89
CA ASP A 187 -3.24 17.70 -20.10
C ASP A 187 -1.72 17.62 -19.91
N LEU A 188 -1.11 18.65 -19.33
CA LEU A 188 0.33 18.65 -19.02
C LEU A 188 0.67 17.61 -17.96
N ARG A 189 -0.18 17.45 -16.93
CA ARG A 189 -0.08 16.41 -15.91
C ARG A 189 -0.08 15.01 -16.55
N THR A 190 -1.00 14.77 -17.46
CA THR A 190 -1.11 13.50 -18.18
C THR A 190 0.08 13.26 -19.11
N LEU A 191 0.59 14.28 -19.80
CA LEU A 191 1.79 14.18 -20.64
C LEU A 191 3.06 13.93 -19.82
N ASP A 192 3.22 14.60 -18.68
CA ASP A 192 4.33 14.43 -17.75
C ASP A 192 4.37 13.02 -17.16
N VAL A 193 3.26 12.55 -16.56
CA VAL A 193 3.14 11.17 -16.05
C VAL A 193 3.44 10.13 -17.13
N ASN A 194 2.90 10.30 -18.34
CA ASN A 194 3.15 9.35 -19.42
C ASN A 194 4.61 9.36 -19.91
N SER A 195 5.27 10.52 -19.88
CA SER A 195 6.68 10.66 -20.24
C SER A 195 7.57 10.05 -19.15
N TYR A 196 7.25 10.30 -17.88
CA TYR A 196 7.90 9.69 -16.72
C TYR A 196 7.81 8.16 -16.75
N LEU A 197 6.62 7.59 -16.92
CA LEU A 197 6.42 6.14 -16.96
C LEU A 197 7.14 5.50 -18.15
N LYS A 198 7.16 6.15 -19.32
CA LYS A 198 7.93 5.68 -20.49
C LYS A 198 9.45 5.73 -20.24
N ALA A 199 9.95 6.79 -19.62
CA ALA A 199 11.35 6.91 -19.24
C ALA A 199 11.75 5.85 -18.20
N GLN A 200 10.98 5.69 -17.11
CA GLN A 200 11.24 4.69 -16.09
C GLN A 200 11.21 3.26 -16.67
N HIS A 201 10.25 2.94 -17.56
CA HIS A 201 10.21 1.65 -18.26
C HIS A 201 11.49 1.44 -19.11
N SER A 202 11.87 2.43 -19.93
CA SER A 202 13.07 2.36 -20.76
C SER A 202 14.33 2.17 -19.92
N ASP A 203 14.49 2.94 -18.84
CA ASP A 203 15.62 2.85 -17.91
C ASP A 203 15.64 1.50 -17.19
N TRP A 204 14.48 0.99 -16.75
CA TRP A 204 14.34 -0.31 -16.09
C TRP A 204 14.76 -1.44 -17.01
N PHE A 205 14.20 -1.52 -18.22
CA PHE A 205 14.56 -2.55 -19.19
C PHE A 205 16.06 -2.50 -19.55
N SER A 206 16.59 -1.29 -19.76
CA SER A 206 18.01 -1.05 -20.10
C SER A 206 18.99 -1.27 -18.94
N SER A 207 18.49 -1.44 -17.70
CA SER A 207 19.33 -1.63 -16.52
C SER A 207 19.87 -3.06 -16.35
N GLY A 208 19.23 -4.04 -17.01
CA GLY A 208 19.48 -5.48 -16.80
C GLY A 208 18.94 -6.02 -15.46
N PHE A 209 18.25 -5.22 -14.64
CA PHE A 209 17.80 -5.65 -13.31
C PHE A 209 16.88 -6.86 -13.35
N GLN A 210 16.07 -7.03 -14.40
CA GLN A 210 15.23 -8.22 -14.62
C GLN A 210 16.01 -9.56 -14.65
N GLU A 211 17.33 -9.54 -14.85
CA GLU A 211 18.19 -10.74 -14.82
C GLU A 211 18.73 -11.04 -13.42
N ARG A 212 18.62 -10.07 -12.49
CA ARG A 212 19.23 -10.08 -11.16
C ARG A 212 18.21 -10.15 -10.03
N THR A 213 17.02 -9.58 -10.22
CA THR A 213 15.92 -9.57 -9.25
C THR A 213 14.68 -10.27 -9.81
N THR A 214 14.01 -11.08 -9.00
CA THR A 214 12.71 -11.63 -9.34
C THR A 214 11.62 -10.63 -8.95
N SER A 215 10.70 -10.32 -9.86
CA SER A 215 9.56 -9.44 -9.59
C SER A 215 8.21 -10.12 -9.86
N TYR A 216 7.36 -10.12 -8.84
CA TYR A 216 5.96 -10.54 -8.92
C TYR A 216 5.04 -9.33 -8.91
N CYS A 217 3.97 -9.41 -9.71
CA CYS A 217 2.95 -8.38 -9.77
C CYS A 217 1.61 -9.00 -9.35
N ALA A 218 0.85 -8.27 -8.54
CA ALA A 218 -0.53 -8.61 -8.20
C ALA A 218 -1.45 -7.50 -8.71
N VAL A 219 -2.65 -7.88 -9.12
CA VAL A 219 -3.61 -6.97 -9.78
C VAL A 219 -4.89 -6.88 -8.95
N GLU A 220 -5.50 -5.70 -8.93
CA GLU A 220 -6.84 -5.55 -8.37
C GLU A 220 -7.85 -6.28 -9.25
N THR A 221 -8.60 -7.21 -8.67
CA THR A 221 -9.70 -7.94 -9.33
C THR A 221 -11.07 -7.35 -9.00
N GLU A 222 -11.19 -6.64 -7.88
CA GLU A 222 -12.43 -6.08 -7.35
C GLU A 222 -12.45 -4.56 -7.46
N SER A 223 -13.41 -4.02 -8.22
CA SER A 223 -13.67 -2.57 -8.27
C SER A 223 -14.42 -2.12 -7.02
N SER A 224 -13.70 -1.99 -5.90
CA SER A 224 -14.24 -1.34 -4.70
C SER A 224 -14.64 0.11 -5.05
N GLY A 225 -15.89 0.47 -4.76
CA GLY A 225 -16.53 1.68 -5.31
C GLY A 225 -15.74 2.96 -5.03
N GLY A 226 -15.17 3.55 -6.09
CA GLY A 226 -14.36 4.77 -6.03
C GLY A 226 -12.84 4.55 -6.02
N SER A 227 -12.35 3.31 -5.93
CA SER A 227 -10.90 3.04 -6.04
C SER A 227 -10.39 3.16 -7.48
N LEU A 228 -9.17 3.66 -7.61
CA LEU A 228 -8.50 4.02 -8.85
C LEU A 228 -7.76 2.80 -9.43
N THR A 229 -8.51 1.89 -10.07
CA THR A 229 -8.01 0.59 -10.54
C THR A 229 -6.96 0.69 -11.65
N VAL A 230 -5.83 -0.02 -11.46
CA VAL A 230 -4.78 -0.17 -12.48
C VAL A 230 -5.13 -1.29 -13.47
N ASP A 231 -5.18 -0.96 -14.77
CA ASP A 231 -5.29 -1.95 -15.85
C ASP A 231 -4.26 -3.10 -15.66
N ARG A 232 -4.67 -4.37 -15.70
CA ARG A 232 -3.78 -5.54 -15.55
C ARG A 232 -2.50 -5.42 -16.38
N SER A 233 -2.58 -4.99 -17.64
CA SER A 233 -1.42 -4.80 -18.52
C SER A 233 -0.45 -3.69 -18.08
N SER A 234 -0.93 -2.70 -17.32
CA SER A 234 -0.10 -1.67 -16.69
C SER A 234 0.50 -2.16 -15.38
N ALA A 235 -0.25 -2.92 -14.59
CA ALA A 235 0.24 -3.52 -13.35
C ALA A 235 1.41 -4.50 -13.61
N THR A 236 1.32 -5.33 -14.66
CA THR A 236 2.22 -6.48 -14.87
C THR A 236 3.39 -6.21 -15.82
N LEU A 237 3.46 -5.04 -16.45
CA LEU A 237 4.37 -4.75 -17.59
C LEU A 237 5.86 -5.01 -17.31
N LEU A 238 6.30 -4.77 -16.07
CA LEU A 238 7.70 -4.80 -15.64
C LEU A 238 8.02 -5.96 -14.68
N CYS A 239 7.14 -6.96 -14.59
CA CYS A 239 7.37 -8.14 -13.76
C CYS A 239 8.02 -9.29 -14.54
N THR A 240 8.94 -10.00 -13.89
CA THR A 240 9.66 -11.16 -14.47
C THR A 240 8.91 -12.47 -14.29
N ARG A 241 7.84 -12.48 -13.49
CA ARG A 241 6.98 -13.63 -13.22
C ARG A 241 5.52 -13.29 -13.52
N ASP A 242 4.75 -14.32 -13.86
CA ASP A 242 3.32 -14.21 -14.06
C ASP A 242 2.62 -13.67 -12.79
N PRO A 243 1.44 -13.04 -12.94
CA PRO A 243 0.78 -12.41 -11.81
C PRO A 243 0.33 -13.45 -10.80
N LEU A 244 0.52 -13.14 -9.51
CA LEU A 244 -0.07 -13.96 -8.45
C LEU A 244 -1.60 -13.87 -8.57
N ALA A 245 -2.25 -15.03 -8.50
CA ALA A 245 -3.69 -15.22 -8.69
C ALA A 245 -4.46 -15.10 -7.37
#